data_AF-A0A7S3VS46-F1
#
_entry.id   AF-A0A7S3VS46-F1
#
_cell.length_a   1.000
_cell.length_b   1.000
_cell.length_c   1.000
_cell.angle_alpha   90.00
_cell.angle_beta   90.00
_cell.angle_gamma   90.00
#
_symmetry.space_group_name_H-M   'P 1'
#
loop_
_entity.id
_entity.type
_entity.pdbx_description
1 polymer ?
#
loop_
_entity_poly.entity_id
_entity_poly.type
_entity_poly.pdbx_seq_one_letter_code
_entity_poly.pdbx_strand_id
1 'polypeptide(L)'
;MTTEKDDVGYIDPEPYADGKGGMMMFKSALTLLDSLSNEDFNNFMNVQRPDDASLAVVKAVLAAAGEIAENDWESLKGHFSKTLAARLAAMNPEDAWAEWQQLCSTLRPLFRIEGEVGKLDGLLEDDARSTLVTPERDENGGFNPSAMAHTREEGEMLRKTEVGRAIGRWANAVRKISAAAAFKKQMEERLARANAALMRTFQGDGSNALQELRSYRVPPRITFMVLQAVLALQGTDEADVVNWGRMRMLANYKMVKRLTEIKAKDVPFKLLKAARHHLHSQDIYEDDVKKESTATLALYRWTTNFIKYWELINS
;
A
#
# COMPACT_ATOMS: atom_id res chain seq x y z
N MET A 1 43.41 -10.40 -14.30
CA MET A 1 42.42 -11.27 -13.64
C MET A 1 41.46 -10.36 -12.88
N THR A 2 40.43 -9.91 -13.58
CA THR A 2 39.33 -9.12 -13.03
C THR A 2 38.24 -10.10 -12.61
N THR A 3 37.97 -10.17 -11.31
CA THR A 3 36.89 -10.95 -10.73
C THR A 3 35.56 -10.28 -11.06
N GLU A 4 34.73 -10.97 -11.83
CA GLU A 4 33.31 -10.67 -12.00
C GLU A 4 32.66 -10.60 -10.61
N LYS A 5 32.02 -9.47 -10.33
CA LYS A 5 31.09 -9.34 -9.21
C LYS A 5 29.77 -9.93 -9.68
N ASP A 6 29.34 -10.99 -9.02
CA ASP A 6 27.98 -11.50 -9.14
C ASP A 6 27.00 -10.42 -8.68
N ASP A 7 26.31 -9.80 -9.64
CA ASP A 7 25.17 -8.92 -9.39
C ASP A 7 24.10 -9.71 -8.62
N VAL A 8 23.77 -9.25 -7.42
CA VAL A 8 22.61 -9.73 -6.66
C VAL A 8 21.38 -9.30 -7.44
N GLY A 9 20.86 -10.26 -8.23
CA GLY A 9 19.86 -10.03 -9.26
C GLY A 9 18.61 -9.32 -8.76
N TYR A 10 18.31 -8.20 -9.42
CA TYR A 10 16.98 -7.66 -9.57
C TYR A 10 16.04 -8.79 -10.05
N ILE A 11 15.23 -9.32 -9.15
CA ILE A 11 14.21 -10.31 -9.52
C ILE A 11 13.05 -9.52 -10.09
N ASP A 12 12.98 -9.49 -11.41
CA ASP A 12 11.80 -9.07 -12.14
C ASP A 12 10.57 -9.86 -11.63
N PRO A 13 9.51 -9.21 -11.13
CA PRO A 13 8.28 -9.89 -10.72
C PRO A 13 7.42 -10.39 -11.91
N GLU A 14 7.72 -9.99 -13.17
CA GLU A 14 6.98 -10.45 -14.36
C GLU A 14 6.87 -11.97 -14.53
N PRO A 15 7.91 -12.80 -14.27
CA PRO A 15 7.82 -14.26 -14.38
C PRO A 15 6.89 -14.89 -13.33
N TYR A 16 6.57 -14.19 -12.24
CA TYR A 16 5.61 -14.64 -11.22
C TYR A 16 4.20 -14.08 -11.46
N ALA A 17 4.11 -13.02 -12.26
CA ALA A 17 2.86 -12.49 -12.82
C ALA A 17 2.42 -13.25 -14.07
N ASP A 18 3.33 -13.98 -14.73
CA ASP A 18 2.95 -15.05 -15.64
C ASP A 18 2.05 -16.03 -14.87
N GLY A 19 0.87 -16.31 -15.39
CA GLY A 19 -0.14 -17.09 -14.68
C GLY A 19 0.27 -18.55 -14.39
N LYS A 20 1.49 -18.98 -14.75
CA LYS A 20 1.92 -20.38 -14.67
C LYS A 20 2.88 -20.62 -13.51
N GLY A 21 3.84 -19.72 -13.25
CA GLY A 21 4.84 -19.90 -12.20
C GLY A 21 4.24 -19.83 -10.79
N GLY A 22 3.48 -18.77 -10.52
CA GLY A 22 2.81 -18.61 -9.23
C GLY A 22 1.73 -19.67 -8.96
N MET A 23 0.97 -20.04 -10.00
CA MET A 23 -0.01 -21.14 -9.94
C MET A 23 0.68 -22.46 -9.60
N MET A 24 1.84 -22.76 -10.20
CA MET A 24 2.59 -23.97 -9.87
C MET A 24 3.09 -23.97 -8.42
N MET A 25 3.56 -22.83 -7.90
CA MET A 25 3.97 -22.74 -6.49
C MET A 25 2.78 -22.93 -5.54
N PHE A 26 1.63 -22.33 -5.86
CA PHE A 26 0.41 -22.49 -5.07
C PHE A 26 -0.10 -23.95 -5.12
N LYS A 27 -0.14 -24.56 -6.31
CA LYS A 27 -0.42 -25.99 -6.48
C LYS A 27 0.53 -26.87 -5.68
N SER A 28 1.84 -26.59 -5.72
CA SER A 28 2.84 -27.31 -4.96
C SER A 28 2.65 -27.14 -3.44
N ALA A 29 2.29 -25.95 -2.97
CA ALA A 29 2.01 -25.70 -1.55
C ALA A 29 0.76 -26.47 -1.08
N LEU A 30 -0.31 -26.47 -1.87
CA LEU A 30 -1.51 -27.27 -1.58
C LEU A 30 -1.24 -28.78 -1.60
N THR A 31 -0.45 -29.25 -2.58
CA THR A 31 -0.04 -30.66 -2.67
C THR A 31 0.81 -31.06 -1.47
N LEU A 32 1.71 -30.17 -1.03
CA LEU A 32 2.57 -30.42 0.13
C LEU A 32 1.73 -30.48 1.41
N LEU A 33 0.75 -29.57 1.58
CA LEU A 33 -0.21 -29.59 2.68
C LEU A 33 -1.06 -30.88 2.71
N ASP A 34 -1.48 -31.38 1.55
CA ASP A 34 -2.24 -32.64 1.43
C ASP A 34 -1.37 -33.87 1.73
N SER A 35 -0.07 -33.80 1.41
CA SER A 35 0.88 -34.89 1.64
C SER A 35 1.44 -34.95 3.07
N LEU A 36 1.16 -33.96 3.91
CA LEU A 36 1.65 -33.95 5.29
C LEU A 36 1.05 -35.12 6.07
N SER A 37 1.92 -35.96 6.66
CA SER A 37 1.46 -37.02 7.55
C SER A 37 0.81 -36.41 8.81
N ASN A 38 0.04 -37.22 9.54
CA ASN A 38 -0.51 -36.78 10.83
C ASN A 38 0.58 -36.32 11.80
N GLU A 39 1.76 -36.94 11.72
CA GLU A 39 2.93 -36.62 12.53
C GLU A 39 3.56 -35.30 12.08
N ASP A 40 3.77 -35.09 10.79
CA ASP A 40 4.34 -33.85 10.25
C ASP A 40 3.43 -32.65 10.48
N PHE A 41 2.11 -32.84 10.34
CA PHE A 41 1.13 -31.81 10.66
C PHE A 41 1.18 -31.46 12.15
N ASN A 42 1.25 -32.46 13.04
CA ASN A 42 1.37 -32.21 14.48
C ASN A 42 2.70 -31.51 14.81
N ASN A 43 3.80 -31.90 14.16
CA ASN A 43 5.10 -31.25 14.32
C ASN A 43 5.06 -29.79 13.87
N PHE A 44 4.42 -29.50 12.73
CA PHE A 44 4.19 -28.14 12.25
C PHE A 44 3.37 -27.31 13.24
N MET A 45 2.29 -27.87 13.78
CA MET A 45 1.47 -27.19 14.78
C MET A 45 2.23 -26.99 16.09
N ASN A 46 3.17 -27.86 16.43
CA ASN A 46 3.97 -27.75 17.66
C ASN A 46 5.16 -26.80 17.55
N VAL A 47 5.42 -26.20 16.38
CA VAL A 47 6.41 -25.13 16.25
C VAL A 47 6.00 -23.98 17.16
N GLN A 48 6.82 -23.63 18.15
CA GLN A 48 6.49 -22.54 19.09
C GLN A 48 6.73 -21.16 18.48
N ARG A 49 7.69 -21.06 17.56
CA ARG A 49 8.12 -19.81 16.93
C ARG A 49 8.38 -20.04 15.45
N PRO A 50 7.32 -20.06 14.62
CA PRO A 50 7.50 -20.11 13.18
C PRO A 50 8.26 -18.87 12.73
N ASP A 51 9.13 -19.05 11.74
CA ASP A 51 9.75 -17.92 11.08
C ASP A 51 8.69 -17.04 10.38
N ASP A 52 9.02 -15.78 10.11
CA ASP A 52 8.13 -14.83 9.45
C ASP A 52 7.56 -15.35 8.12
N ALA A 53 8.29 -16.24 7.44
CA ALA A 53 7.88 -16.76 6.17
C ALA A 53 6.82 -17.84 6.30
N SER A 54 7.00 -18.76 7.25
CA SER A 54 5.98 -19.71 7.69
C SER A 54 4.72 -18.99 8.20
N LEU A 55 4.87 -17.89 8.96
CA LEU A 55 3.75 -17.04 9.41
C LEU A 55 3.00 -16.40 8.25
N ALA A 56 3.74 -15.87 7.27
CA ALA A 56 3.12 -15.32 6.08
C ALA A 56 2.31 -16.41 5.36
N VAL A 57 2.85 -17.65 5.22
CA VAL A 57 2.21 -18.78 4.50
C VAL A 57 0.87 -19.08 5.11
N VAL A 58 0.87 -19.27 6.42
CA VAL A 58 -0.35 -19.54 7.17
C VAL A 58 -1.35 -18.39 7.05
N LYS A 59 -0.90 -17.12 7.13
CA LYS A 59 -1.78 -15.96 6.96
C LYS A 59 -2.45 -15.90 5.59
N ALA A 60 -1.70 -16.14 4.51
CA ALA A 60 -2.28 -16.10 3.18
C ALA A 60 -3.24 -17.28 2.95
N VAL A 61 -2.93 -18.45 3.50
CA VAL A 61 -3.79 -19.63 3.43
C VAL A 61 -5.09 -19.41 4.21
N LEU A 62 -5.02 -18.84 5.42
CA LEU A 62 -6.19 -18.45 6.22
C LEU A 62 -7.03 -17.40 5.48
N ALA A 63 -6.39 -16.37 4.92
CA ALA A 63 -7.06 -15.34 4.14
C ALA A 63 -7.78 -15.91 2.90
N ALA A 64 -7.15 -16.84 2.17
CA ALA A 64 -7.76 -17.53 1.03
C ALA A 64 -8.95 -18.41 1.45
N ALA A 65 -8.95 -18.92 2.69
CA ALA A 65 -10.08 -19.65 3.23
C ALA A 65 -11.20 -18.76 3.82
N GLY A 66 -11.01 -17.44 3.83
CA GLY A 66 -11.93 -16.47 4.44
C GLY A 66 -11.80 -16.36 5.97
N GLU A 67 -10.76 -16.93 6.56
CA GLU A 67 -10.47 -16.87 7.99
C GLU A 67 -9.63 -15.62 8.30
N ILE A 68 -10.06 -14.82 9.28
CA ILE A 68 -9.34 -13.63 9.75
C ILE A 68 -8.83 -13.94 11.15
N ALA A 69 -7.52 -14.04 11.31
CA ALA A 69 -6.85 -14.28 12.58
C ALA A 69 -5.97 -13.08 12.97
N GLU A 70 -5.68 -12.96 14.26
CA GLU A 70 -4.78 -11.93 14.78
C GLU A 70 -3.33 -12.20 14.36
N ASN A 71 -2.44 -11.22 14.57
CA ASN A 71 -1.08 -11.27 14.02
C ASN A 71 -0.13 -12.23 14.75
N ASP A 72 -0.57 -12.87 15.84
CA ASP A 72 0.20 -13.80 16.65
C ASP A 72 0.02 -15.25 16.19
N TRP A 73 1.07 -16.05 16.42
CA TRP A 73 1.09 -17.45 15.97
C TRP A 73 0.02 -18.32 16.63
N GLU A 74 -0.24 -18.12 17.93
CA GLU A 74 -1.21 -18.94 18.66
C GLU A 74 -2.64 -18.72 18.13
N SER A 75 -3.00 -17.48 17.78
CA SER A 75 -4.24 -17.16 17.09
C SER A 75 -4.30 -17.83 15.72
N LEU A 76 -3.27 -17.67 14.87
CA LEU A 76 -3.20 -18.29 13.54
C LEU A 76 -3.32 -19.81 13.60
N LYS A 77 -2.63 -20.43 14.56
CA LYS A 77 -2.64 -21.87 14.84
C LYS A 77 -4.02 -22.35 15.29
N GLY A 78 -4.75 -21.56 16.07
CA GLY A 78 -6.14 -21.87 16.46
C GLY A 78 -7.09 -22.00 15.27
N HIS A 79 -6.86 -21.24 14.20
CA HIS A 79 -7.66 -21.29 12.97
C HIS A 79 -7.16 -22.36 11.98
N PHE A 80 -5.89 -22.77 12.06
CA PHE A 80 -5.30 -23.74 11.15
C PHE A 80 -5.63 -25.18 11.56
N SER A 81 -6.77 -25.69 11.10
CA SER A 81 -7.21 -27.07 11.38
C SER A 81 -6.92 -28.02 10.22
N LYS A 82 -6.88 -29.34 10.49
CA LYS A 82 -6.87 -30.37 9.43
C LYS A 82 -8.08 -30.24 8.50
N THR A 83 -9.22 -29.85 9.04
CA THR A 83 -10.44 -29.61 8.25
C THR A 83 -10.23 -28.46 7.27
N LEU A 84 -9.53 -27.40 7.68
CA LEU A 84 -9.17 -26.29 6.81
C LEU A 84 -8.15 -26.71 5.75
N ALA A 85 -7.09 -27.42 6.14
CA ALA A 85 -6.08 -27.94 5.22
C ALA A 85 -6.71 -28.87 4.17
N ALA A 86 -7.61 -29.78 4.59
CA ALA A 86 -8.37 -30.65 3.69
C ALA A 86 -9.33 -29.85 2.80
N ARG A 87 -9.98 -28.79 3.31
CA ARG A 87 -10.85 -27.92 2.50
C ARG A 87 -10.06 -27.15 1.43
N LEU A 88 -8.87 -26.68 1.76
CA LEU A 88 -7.96 -25.99 0.83
C LEU A 88 -7.37 -26.96 -0.21
N ALA A 89 -7.00 -28.17 0.20
CA ALA A 89 -6.57 -29.22 -0.72
C ALA A 89 -7.71 -29.67 -1.65
N ALA A 90 -8.96 -29.62 -1.17
CA ALA A 90 -10.16 -29.91 -1.95
C ALA A 90 -10.64 -28.74 -2.84
N MET A 91 -10.10 -27.52 -2.67
CA MET A 91 -10.40 -26.43 -3.60
C MET A 91 -9.76 -26.72 -4.96
N ASN A 92 -10.48 -26.43 -6.03
CA ASN A 92 -9.89 -26.40 -7.35
C ASN A 92 -8.75 -25.36 -7.34
N PRO A 93 -7.50 -25.75 -7.60
CA PRO A 93 -6.36 -24.84 -7.53
C PRO A 93 -6.50 -23.68 -8.51
N GLU A 94 -7.26 -23.86 -9.59
CA GLU A 94 -7.51 -22.81 -10.57
C GLU A 94 -8.45 -21.73 -10.04
N ASP A 95 -9.46 -22.12 -9.27
CA ASP A 95 -10.42 -21.18 -8.66
C ASP A 95 -9.78 -20.41 -7.50
N ALA A 96 -9.03 -21.11 -6.63
CA ALA A 96 -8.29 -20.49 -5.54
C ALA A 96 -7.16 -19.56 -6.04
N TRP A 97 -6.50 -19.93 -7.15
CA TRP A 97 -5.53 -19.06 -7.80
C TRP A 97 -6.18 -17.88 -8.52
N ALA A 98 -7.35 -18.06 -9.14
CA ALA A 98 -8.10 -16.95 -9.73
C ALA A 98 -8.50 -15.92 -8.67
N GLU A 99 -8.94 -16.37 -7.50
CA GLU A 99 -9.25 -15.51 -6.36
C GLU A 99 -8.00 -14.80 -5.82
N TRP A 100 -6.86 -15.51 -5.73
CA TRP A 100 -5.56 -14.92 -5.38
C TRP A 100 -5.07 -13.90 -6.43
N GLN A 101 -5.19 -14.21 -7.73
CA GLN A 101 -4.85 -13.31 -8.84
C GLN A 101 -5.76 -12.08 -8.86
N GLN A 102 -7.04 -12.25 -8.54
CA GLN A 102 -7.97 -11.14 -8.40
C GLN A 102 -7.54 -10.23 -7.23
N LEU A 103 -7.10 -10.83 -6.12
CA LEU A 103 -6.46 -10.12 -5.01
C LEU A 103 -5.21 -9.37 -5.50
N CYS A 104 -4.25 -10.05 -6.13
CA CYS A 104 -3.00 -9.46 -6.62
C CYS A 104 -3.21 -8.39 -7.71
N SER A 105 -4.21 -8.52 -8.58
CA SER A 105 -4.56 -7.52 -9.60
C SER A 105 -5.14 -6.25 -8.98
N THR A 106 -5.96 -6.40 -7.94
CA THR A 106 -6.47 -5.30 -7.11
C THR A 106 -5.35 -4.59 -6.35
N LEU A 107 -4.22 -5.30 -6.16
CA LEU A 107 -3.02 -4.87 -5.48
C LEU A 107 -1.89 -4.50 -6.48
N ARG A 108 -2.12 -4.53 -7.80
CA ARG A 108 -1.08 -4.24 -8.82
C ARG A 108 -0.50 -2.81 -8.75
N PRO A 109 -1.28 -1.75 -8.47
CA PRO A 109 -0.72 -0.41 -8.23
C PRO A 109 0.22 -0.35 -7.01
N LEU A 110 0.05 -1.28 -6.07
CA LEU A 110 0.87 -1.37 -4.86
C LEU A 110 2.29 -1.92 -5.13
N PHE A 111 2.44 -2.81 -6.11
CA PHE A 111 3.75 -3.34 -6.54
C PHE A 111 4.57 -2.32 -7.33
N ARG A 112 3.97 -1.23 -7.84
CA ARG A 112 4.74 -0.14 -8.47
C ARG A 112 5.29 0.84 -7.46
N ILE A 113 4.58 1.07 -6.36
CA ILE A 113 5.09 1.83 -5.21
C ILE A 113 6.29 1.11 -4.58
N GLU A 114 6.32 -0.22 -4.62
CA GLU A 114 7.49 -1.03 -4.27
C GLU A 114 8.73 -0.73 -5.13
N GLY A 115 8.59 -0.47 -6.43
CA GLY A 115 9.71 -0.08 -7.29
C GLY A 115 10.32 1.29 -6.92
N GLU A 116 9.55 2.14 -6.24
CA GLU A 116 9.99 3.44 -5.72
C GLU A 116 10.52 3.32 -4.28
N VAL A 117 9.91 2.47 -3.44
CA VAL A 117 10.33 2.21 -2.05
C VAL A 117 11.57 1.30 -2.00
N GLY A 118 11.75 0.36 -2.91
CA GLY A 118 12.96 -0.46 -3.03
C GLY A 118 14.21 0.37 -3.38
N LYS A 119 14.04 1.50 -4.09
CA LYS A 119 15.11 2.50 -4.28
C LYS A 119 15.44 3.25 -2.99
N LEU A 120 14.48 3.39 -2.07
CA LEU A 120 14.68 3.95 -0.73
C LEU A 120 15.27 2.93 0.24
N ASP A 121 14.96 1.65 0.10
CA ASP A 121 15.51 0.57 0.93
C ASP A 121 17.01 0.35 0.63
N GLY A 122 17.42 0.47 -0.63
CA GLY A 122 18.85 0.52 -1.00
C GLY A 122 19.63 1.72 -0.43
N LEU A 123 18.93 2.75 0.06
CA LEU A 123 19.51 3.88 0.80
C LEU A 123 19.50 3.65 2.34
N LEU A 124 18.78 2.63 2.82
CA LEU A 124 18.62 2.27 4.24
C LEU A 124 19.33 0.96 4.62
N GLU A 125 19.85 0.20 3.64
CA GLU A 125 20.60 -1.05 3.85
C GLU A 125 21.85 -0.91 4.74
N ASP A 126 22.36 0.31 4.96
CA ASP A 126 23.46 0.55 5.90
C ASP A 126 23.03 0.50 7.39
N ASP A 127 21.74 0.60 7.72
CA ASP A 127 21.24 0.59 9.12
C ASP A 127 20.50 -0.71 9.52
N ALA A 128 20.00 -1.50 8.57
CA ALA A 128 19.11 -2.64 8.84
C ALA A 128 19.80 -3.94 9.31
N ARG A 129 21.15 -3.98 9.39
CA ARG A 129 21.87 -5.12 9.99
C ARG A 129 21.73 -5.21 11.52
N SER A 130 21.05 -4.24 12.16
CA SER A 130 21.04 -4.07 13.62
C SER A 130 19.82 -4.65 14.36
N THR A 131 18.71 -5.01 13.68
CA THR A 131 17.41 -5.21 14.38
C THR A 131 16.84 -6.63 14.42
N LEU A 132 17.50 -7.66 13.90
CA LEU A 132 16.97 -9.03 13.91
C LEU A 132 17.71 -9.93 14.89
N VAL A 133 17.25 -9.93 16.14
CA VAL A 133 17.03 -11.07 17.06
C VAL A 133 16.66 -10.45 18.42
N THR A 134 15.37 -10.34 18.76
CA THR A 134 14.97 -10.07 20.15
C THR A 134 15.17 -11.35 20.95
N PRO A 135 16.09 -11.36 21.93
CA PRO A 135 16.49 -12.58 22.61
C PRO A 135 15.42 -13.05 23.58
N GLU A 136 15.13 -14.35 23.56
CA GLU A 136 14.28 -14.96 24.56
C GLU A 136 15.07 -15.06 25.86
N ARG A 137 14.63 -14.29 26.86
CA ARG A 137 15.14 -14.39 28.23
C ARG A 137 14.55 -15.64 28.86
N ASP A 138 15.39 -16.46 29.49
CA ASP A 138 14.92 -17.56 30.31
C ASP A 138 14.09 -17.05 31.51
N GLU A 139 13.51 -17.97 32.28
CA GLU A 139 12.69 -17.70 33.46
C GLU A 139 13.43 -16.89 34.55
N ASN A 140 14.76 -16.79 34.46
CA ASN A 140 15.65 -16.02 35.33
C ASN A 140 16.21 -14.75 34.67
N GLY A 141 15.77 -14.39 33.45
CA GLY A 141 16.27 -13.23 32.71
C GLY A 141 17.61 -13.44 31.98
N GLY A 142 18.16 -14.65 32.02
CA GLY A 142 19.40 -15.06 31.37
C GLY A 142 19.23 -15.35 29.88
N PHE A 143 20.25 -15.05 29.09
CA PHE A 143 20.31 -15.48 27.69
C PHE A 143 20.88 -16.88 27.64
N ASN A 144 20.17 -17.83 27.03
CA ASN A 144 20.71 -19.14 26.71
C ASN A 144 21.38 -19.12 25.31
N PRO A 145 22.73 -19.11 25.22
CA PRO A 145 23.44 -19.00 23.94
C PRO A 145 23.29 -20.25 23.06
N SER A 146 23.07 -21.42 23.67
CA SER A 146 22.97 -22.70 22.95
C SER A 146 21.62 -22.85 22.22
N ALA A 147 20.54 -22.32 22.78
CA ALA A 147 19.23 -22.29 22.11
C ALA A 147 19.23 -21.35 20.89
N MET A 148 20.00 -20.26 20.94
CA MET A 148 20.24 -19.38 19.78
C MET A 148 21.07 -20.02 18.68
N ALA A 149 22.05 -20.87 19.03
CA ALA A 149 22.88 -21.53 18.03
C ALA A 149 22.06 -22.50 17.16
N HIS A 150 21.22 -23.34 17.79
CA HIS A 150 20.40 -24.32 17.07
C HIS A 150 19.30 -23.68 16.19
N THR A 151 18.58 -22.69 16.72
CA THR A 151 17.56 -21.96 15.94
C THR A 151 18.16 -21.17 14.77
N ARG A 152 19.39 -20.68 14.92
CA ARG A 152 20.12 -20.01 13.84
C ARG A 152 20.57 -21.00 12.78
N GLU A 153 21.05 -22.18 13.15
CA GLU A 153 21.49 -23.23 12.22
C GLU A 153 20.34 -23.83 11.40
N GLU A 154 19.19 -24.12 12.03
CA GLU A 154 17.98 -24.61 11.36
C GLU A 154 17.40 -23.57 10.39
N GLY A 155 17.35 -22.30 10.81
CA GLY A 155 16.95 -21.19 9.95
C GLY A 155 17.91 -20.95 8.78
N GLU A 156 19.21 -21.21 8.95
CA GLU A 156 20.20 -21.11 7.87
C GLU A 156 20.07 -22.27 6.86
N MET A 157 19.80 -23.48 7.34
CA MET A 157 19.57 -24.64 6.48
C MET A 157 18.33 -24.45 5.60
N LEU A 158 17.22 -23.99 6.17
CA LEU A 158 16.01 -23.67 5.40
C LEU A 158 16.29 -22.64 4.31
N ARG A 159 17.04 -21.56 4.62
CA ARG A 159 17.45 -20.54 3.61
C ARG A 159 18.36 -21.08 2.51
N LYS A 160 19.13 -22.14 2.77
CA LYS A 160 20.00 -22.80 1.77
C LYS A 160 19.21 -23.73 0.84
N THR A 161 18.11 -24.30 1.31
CA THR A 161 17.23 -25.13 0.47
C THR A 161 16.48 -24.29 -0.56
N GLU A 162 16.19 -24.86 -1.74
CA GLU A 162 15.37 -24.21 -2.76
C GLU A 162 13.96 -23.86 -2.26
N VAL A 163 13.39 -24.74 -1.43
CA VAL A 163 12.09 -24.58 -0.78
C VAL A 163 12.10 -23.37 0.16
N GLY A 164 13.06 -23.25 1.07
CA GLY A 164 13.10 -22.11 1.99
C GLY A 164 13.44 -20.78 1.29
N ARG A 165 14.17 -20.79 0.15
CA ARG A 165 14.31 -19.60 -0.71
C ARG A 165 12.97 -19.20 -1.35
N ALA A 166 12.19 -20.17 -1.83
CA ALA A 166 10.87 -19.90 -2.40
C ALA A 166 9.89 -19.36 -1.33
N ILE A 167 9.85 -19.99 -0.15
CA ILE A 167 9.03 -19.54 0.99
C ILE A 167 9.44 -18.13 1.45
N GLY A 168 10.74 -17.85 1.54
CA GLY A 168 11.25 -16.52 1.87
C GLY A 168 10.85 -15.43 0.86
N ARG A 169 10.96 -15.70 -0.44
CA ARG A 169 10.50 -14.77 -1.50
C ARG A 169 9.01 -14.52 -1.42
N TRP A 170 8.23 -15.59 -1.26
CA TRP A 170 6.78 -15.51 -1.18
C TRP A 170 6.34 -14.72 0.06
N ALA A 171 6.98 -14.92 1.21
CA ALA A 171 6.68 -14.16 2.42
C ALA A 171 7.05 -12.69 2.34
N ASN A 172 8.14 -12.37 1.64
CA ASN A 172 8.49 -10.99 1.33
C ASN A 172 7.41 -10.34 0.45
N ALA A 173 6.94 -11.04 -0.58
CA ALA A 173 5.84 -10.57 -1.42
C ALA A 173 4.56 -10.33 -0.60
N VAL A 174 4.17 -11.25 0.29
CA VAL A 174 3.01 -11.07 1.18
C VAL A 174 3.16 -9.86 2.11
N ARG A 175 4.34 -9.68 2.73
CA ARG A 175 4.61 -8.50 3.58
C ARG A 175 4.45 -7.20 2.80
N LYS A 176 5.00 -7.14 1.59
CA LYS A 176 4.91 -5.97 0.70
C LYS A 176 3.47 -5.68 0.30
N ILE A 177 2.71 -6.72 -0.08
CA ILE A 177 1.27 -6.61 -0.39
C ILE A 177 0.50 -6.05 0.80
N SER A 178 0.72 -6.60 2.00
CA SER A 178 0.02 -6.18 3.22
C SER A 178 0.35 -4.73 3.59
N ALA A 179 1.64 -4.34 3.54
CA ALA A 179 2.07 -2.99 3.84
C ALA A 179 1.43 -1.98 2.89
N ALA A 180 1.38 -2.33 1.61
CA ALA A 180 0.87 -1.45 0.60
C ALA A 180 -0.67 -1.37 0.62
N ALA A 181 -1.37 -2.45 0.98
CA ALA A 181 -2.82 -2.44 1.23
C ALA A 181 -3.17 -1.53 2.43
N ALA A 182 -2.40 -1.62 3.53
CA ALA A 182 -2.54 -0.73 4.68
C ALA A 182 -2.31 0.74 4.29
N PHE A 183 -1.30 1.00 3.46
CA PHE A 183 -1.00 2.35 2.97
C PHE A 183 -2.13 2.91 2.07
N LYS A 184 -2.69 2.10 1.17
CA LYS A 184 -3.88 2.48 0.37
C LYS A 184 -5.04 2.86 1.26
N LYS A 185 -5.37 2.02 2.25
CA LYS A 185 -6.44 2.30 3.23
C LYS A 185 -6.18 3.63 3.96
N GLN A 186 -4.95 3.86 4.42
CA GLN A 186 -4.58 5.12 5.08
C GLN A 186 -4.79 6.34 4.16
N MET A 187 -4.49 6.22 2.87
CA MET A 187 -4.69 7.30 1.89
C MET A 187 -6.17 7.51 1.55
N GLU A 188 -6.97 6.46 1.47
CA GLU A 188 -8.43 6.55 1.34
C GLU A 188 -9.05 7.29 2.53
N GLU A 189 -8.63 6.94 3.75
CA GLU A 189 -9.06 7.63 4.97
C GLU A 189 -8.61 9.09 5.01
N ARG A 190 -7.41 9.40 4.50
CA ARG A 190 -6.93 10.78 4.35
C ARG A 190 -7.78 11.56 3.34
N LEU A 191 -8.09 10.99 2.19
CA LEU A 191 -8.93 11.62 1.19
C LEU A 191 -10.37 11.81 1.71
N ALA A 192 -10.93 10.82 2.41
CA ALA A 192 -12.24 10.93 3.04
C ALA A 192 -12.27 12.05 4.09
N ARG A 193 -11.24 12.17 4.93
CA ARG A 193 -11.09 13.30 5.86
C ARG A 193 -10.96 14.64 5.14
N ALA A 194 -10.22 14.68 4.03
CA ALA A 194 -10.10 15.88 3.21
C ALA A 194 -11.45 16.27 2.57
N ASN A 195 -12.23 15.32 2.07
CA ASN A 195 -13.59 15.53 1.57
C ASN A 195 -14.49 16.11 2.67
N ALA A 196 -14.49 15.52 3.86
CA ALA A 196 -15.29 16.00 4.98
C ALA A 196 -14.86 17.41 5.44
N ALA A 197 -13.55 17.69 5.48
CA ALA A 197 -13.03 19.01 5.81
C ALA A 197 -13.42 20.05 4.76
N LEU A 198 -13.27 19.72 3.47
CA LEU A 198 -13.68 20.56 2.36
C LEU A 198 -15.17 20.89 2.44
N MET A 199 -16.01 19.88 2.64
CA MET A 199 -17.45 20.07 2.81
C MET A 199 -17.76 20.92 4.03
N ARG A 200 -17.13 20.70 5.18
CA ARG A 200 -17.32 21.55 6.37
C ARG A 200 -16.96 23.02 6.11
N THR A 201 -15.89 23.28 5.36
CA THR A 201 -15.48 24.65 5.02
C THR A 201 -16.49 25.33 4.10
N PHE A 202 -17.13 24.59 3.19
CA PHE A 202 -17.95 25.14 2.11
C PHE A 202 -19.47 24.86 2.23
N GLN A 203 -19.91 24.02 3.16
CA GLN A 203 -21.31 23.75 3.51
C GLN A 203 -21.60 24.29 4.91
N GLY A 204 -22.43 25.33 4.98
CA GLY A 204 -22.99 25.85 6.21
C GLY A 204 -23.64 27.21 5.97
N ASP A 205 -24.70 27.53 6.72
CA ASP A 205 -25.45 28.80 6.62
C ASP A 205 -24.59 30.04 6.98
N GLY A 206 -23.37 29.83 7.51
CA GLY A 206 -22.36 30.86 7.73
C GLY A 206 -21.04 30.65 6.94
N SER A 207 -21.02 29.76 5.93
CA SER A 207 -19.83 29.53 5.10
C SER A 207 -19.61 30.71 4.14
N ASN A 208 -19.00 31.78 4.66
CA ASN A 208 -18.51 32.89 3.86
C ASN A 208 -17.30 32.50 3.00
N ALA A 209 -16.82 31.25 3.04
CA ALA A 209 -15.62 30.80 2.32
C ALA A 209 -15.76 30.95 0.79
N LEU A 210 -16.90 30.57 0.20
CA LEU A 210 -17.14 30.82 -1.23
C LEU A 210 -17.32 32.31 -1.52
N GLN A 211 -17.98 33.04 -0.63
CA GLN A 211 -18.18 34.48 -0.80
C GLN A 211 -16.84 35.23 -0.72
N GLU A 212 -15.95 34.83 0.17
CA GLU A 212 -14.59 35.33 0.35
C GLU A 212 -13.79 35.12 -0.94
N LEU A 213 -13.72 33.89 -1.45
CA LEU A 213 -13.06 33.58 -2.73
C LEU A 213 -13.62 34.42 -3.89
N ARG A 214 -14.92 34.71 -3.88
CA ARG A 214 -15.58 35.49 -4.93
C ARG A 214 -15.54 37.00 -4.72
N SER A 215 -15.21 37.45 -3.51
CA SER A 215 -15.17 38.87 -3.17
C SER A 215 -13.96 39.58 -3.74
N TYR A 216 -12.87 38.84 -4.03
CA TYR A 216 -11.67 39.42 -4.60
C TYR A 216 -11.96 40.04 -5.97
N ARG A 217 -11.68 41.36 -6.05
CA ARG A 217 -11.62 42.07 -7.33
C ARG A 217 -10.44 41.58 -8.15
N VAL A 218 -9.28 41.45 -7.50
CA VAL A 218 -8.04 40.85 -8.03
C VAL A 218 -7.63 39.77 -7.03
N PRO A 219 -7.44 38.51 -7.47
CA PRO A 219 -7.17 37.41 -6.55
C PRO A 219 -5.71 37.49 -6.03
N PRO A 220 -5.47 37.14 -4.76
CA PRO A 220 -4.11 36.84 -4.31
C PRO A 220 -3.50 35.73 -5.17
N ARG A 221 -2.19 35.81 -5.43
CA ARG A 221 -1.48 34.89 -6.32
C ARG A 221 -1.69 33.42 -5.94
N ILE A 222 -1.54 33.09 -4.66
CA ILE A 222 -1.70 31.72 -4.16
C ILE A 222 -3.15 31.23 -4.36
N THR A 223 -4.13 32.07 -4.01
CA THR A 223 -5.55 31.75 -4.21
C THR A 223 -5.89 31.52 -5.67
N PHE A 224 -5.35 32.35 -6.58
CA PHE A 224 -5.50 32.17 -8.01
C PHE A 224 -4.99 30.79 -8.44
N MET A 225 -3.75 30.45 -8.10
CA MET A 225 -3.11 29.20 -8.52
C MET A 225 -3.77 27.94 -7.94
N VAL A 226 -4.17 27.97 -6.67
CA VAL A 226 -4.90 26.87 -6.06
C VAL A 226 -6.22 26.64 -6.79
N LEU A 227 -6.94 27.72 -7.13
CA LEU A 227 -8.18 27.60 -7.87
C LEU A 227 -7.95 27.14 -9.33
N GLN A 228 -6.84 27.55 -9.97
CA GLN A 228 -6.45 27.02 -11.28
C GLN A 228 -6.24 25.51 -11.22
N ALA A 229 -5.50 25.01 -10.23
CA ALA A 229 -5.26 23.59 -10.04
C ALA A 229 -6.56 22.80 -9.86
N VAL A 230 -7.46 23.32 -9.02
CA VAL A 230 -8.78 22.73 -8.77
C VAL A 230 -9.61 22.65 -10.06
N LEU A 231 -9.72 23.74 -10.80
CA LEU A 231 -10.55 23.80 -12.01
C LEU A 231 -9.96 22.96 -13.16
N ALA A 232 -8.63 22.95 -13.30
CA ALA A 232 -7.93 22.09 -14.25
C ALA A 232 -8.19 20.60 -13.94
N LEU A 233 -8.17 20.22 -12.66
CA LEU A 233 -8.48 18.84 -12.24
C LEU A 233 -9.93 18.44 -12.56
N GLN A 234 -10.87 19.39 -12.53
CA GLN A 234 -12.26 19.17 -12.95
C GLN A 234 -12.44 19.08 -14.47
N GLY A 235 -11.39 19.28 -15.27
CA GLY A 235 -11.47 19.31 -16.73
C GLY A 235 -12.10 20.58 -17.26
N THR A 236 -12.01 21.69 -16.53
CA THR A 236 -12.41 23.01 -17.04
C THR A 236 -11.51 23.42 -18.20
N ASP A 237 -12.07 24.13 -19.18
CA ASP A 237 -11.31 24.64 -20.33
C ASP A 237 -10.16 25.56 -19.87
N GLU A 238 -9.01 25.45 -20.53
CA GLU A 238 -7.79 26.18 -20.21
C GLU A 238 -8.01 27.70 -20.30
N ALA A 239 -8.81 28.16 -21.27
CA ALA A 239 -9.17 29.56 -21.43
C ALA A 239 -9.94 30.12 -20.21
N ASP A 240 -10.77 29.29 -19.58
CA ASP A 240 -11.50 29.65 -18.37
C ASP A 240 -10.60 29.58 -17.13
N VAL A 241 -9.64 28.65 -17.09
CA VAL A 241 -8.68 28.47 -15.99
C VAL A 241 -7.66 29.61 -15.91
N VAL A 242 -7.39 30.35 -16.99
CA VAL A 242 -6.50 31.53 -16.95
C VAL A 242 -7.25 32.85 -16.70
N ASN A 243 -8.58 32.85 -16.78
CA ASN A 243 -9.41 34.04 -16.66
C ASN A 243 -10.06 34.14 -15.27
N TRP A 244 -9.57 35.06 -14.42
CA TRP A 244 -10.10 35.25 -13.07
C TRP A 244 -11.62 35.46 -13.04
N GLY A 245 -12.16 36.26 -13.97
CA GLY A 245 -13.60 36.53 -14.03
C GLY A 245 -14.41 35.24 -14.23
N ARG A 246 -13.92 34.33 -15.08
CA ARG A 246 -14.52 33.01 -15.34
C ARG A 246 -14.33 32.08 -14.14
N MET A 247 -13.12 31.93 -13.63
CA MET A 247 -12.83 31.11 -12.45
C MET A 247 -13.70 31.48 -11.26
N ARG A 248 -13.88 32.79 -11.02
CA ARG A 248 -14.70 33.34 -9.94
C ARG A 248 -16.19 32.96 -10.07
N MET A 249 -16.70 32.83 -11.29
CA MET A 249 -18.08 32.34 -11.51
C MET A 249 -18.17 30.83 -11.28
N LEU A 250 -17.12 30.09 -11.63
CA LEU A 250 -17.03 28.64 -11.46
C LEU A 250 -16.78 28.23 -10.00
N ALA A 251 -16.17 29.09 -9.18
CA ALA A 251 -15.94 28.92 -7.75
C ALA A 251 -17.26 28.99 -6.95
N ASN A 252 -18.12 28.00 -7.14
CA ASN A 252 -19.41 27.89 -6.51
C ASN A 252 -19.59 26.50 -5.88
N TYR A 253 -20.73 26.30 -5.22
CA TYR A 253 -20.97 25.06 -4.50
C TYR A 253 -21.00 23.81 -5.41
N LYS A 254 -21.38 23.95 -6.69
CA LYS A 254 -21.32 22.83 -7.66
C LYS A 254 -19.88 22.39 -7.92
N MET A 255 -18.92 23.33 -7.93
CA MET A 255 -17.50 22.98 -8.01
C MET A 255 -17.10 22.12 -6.81
N VAL A 256 -17.41 22.54 -5.58
CA VAL A 256 -17.05 21.80 -4.36
C VAL A 256 -17.67 20.40 -4.35
N LYS A 257 -18.96 20.30 -4.67
CA LYS A 257 -19.66 19.02 -4.75
C LYS A 257 -19.00 18.08 -5.77
N ARG A 258 -18.69 18.58 -6.96
CA ARG A 258 -17.96 17.80 -7.98
C ARG A 258 -16.61 17.31 -7.46
N LEU A 259 -15.83 18.13 -6.74
CA LEU A 259 -14.55 17.68 -6.16
C LEU A 259 -14.74 16.45 -5.29
N THR A 260 -15.73 16.47 -4.38
CA THR A 260 -15.98 15.34 -3.49
C THR A 260 -16.53 14.09 -4.18
N GLU A 261 -17.08 14.23 -5.38
CA GLU A 261 -17.66 13.14 -6.18
C GLU A 261 -16.68 12.58 -7.22
N ILE A 262 -15.56 13.27 -7.49
CA ILE A 262 -14.54 12.79 -8.41
C ILE A 262 -13.92 11.50 -7.89
N LYS A 263 -13.90 10.47 -8.75
CA LYS A 263 -13.21 9.21 -8.49
C LYS A 263 -11.84 9.25 -9.14
N ALA A 264 -10.78 8.96 -8.38
CA ALA A 264 -9.40 9.04 -8.87
C ALA A 264 -9.15 8.15 -10.11
N LYS A 265 -9.77 6.96 -10.18
CA LYS A 265 -9.69 6.07 -11.36
C LYS A 265 -10.24 6.67 -12.66
N ASP A 266 -11.13 7.65 -12.57
CA ASP A 266 -11.83 8.23 -13.72
C ASP A 266 -11.14 9.53 -14.20
N VAL A 267 -10.08 9.99 -13.51
CA VAL A 267 -9.36 11.23 -13.84
C VAL A 267 -8.21 10.95 -14.81
N PRO A 268 -8.20 11.55 -16.01
CA PRO A 268 -7.09 11.42 -16.96
C PRO A 268 -5.79 12.05 -16.44
N PHE A 269 -4.66 11.41 -16.73
CA PHE A 269 -3.33 11.89 -16.35
C PHE A 269 -3.04 13.33 -16.82
N LYS A 270 -3.56 13.74 -17.99
CA LYS A 270 -3.40 15.12 -18.51
C LYS A 270 -3.95 16.17 -17.53
N LEU A 271 -5.11 15.92 -16.92
CA LEU A 271 -5.73 16.85 -15.96
C LEU A 271 -4.92 16.92 -14.67
N LEU A 272 -4.45 15.77 -14.19
CA LEU A 272 -3.57 15.70 -13.02
C LEU A 272 -2.26 16.47 -13.25
N LYS A 273 -1.64 16.28 -14.42
CA LYS A 273 -0.40 16.99 -14.80
C LYS A 273 -0.61 18.50 -14.81
N ALA A 274 -1.75 18.98 -15.33
CA ALA A 274 -2.10 20.39 -15.32
C ALA A 274 -2.30 20.91 -13.88
N ALA A 275 -3.06 20.20 -13.05
CA ALA A 275 -3.26 20.56 -11.65
C ALA A 275 -1.94 20.62 -10.86
N ARG A 276 -1.06 19.63 -11.05
CA ARG A 276 0.27 19.59 -10.44
C ARG A 276 1.15 20.74 -10.92
N HIS A 277 1.12 21.07 -12.21
CA HIS A 277 1.87 22.19 -12.75
C HIS A 277 1.52 23.49 -12.02
N HIS A 278 0.24 23.78 -11.80
CA HIS A 278 -0.16 24.99 -11.06
C HIS A 278 0.27 25.01 -9.60
N LEU A 279 0.36 23.87 -8.92
CA LEU A 279 0.78 23.81 -7.51
C LEU A 279 2.30 23.78 -7.32
N HIS A 280 3.03 23.04 -8.17
CA HIS A 280 4.46 22.77 -7.97
C HIS A 280 5.39 23.65 -8.81
N SER A 281 4.95 24.26 -9.91
CA SER A 281 5.85 25.07 -10.77
C SER A 281 6.30 26.39 -10.14
N GLN A 282 5.78 26.74 -8.97
CA GLN A 282 5.93 28.06 -8.37
C GLN A 282 6.14 27.99 -6.85
N ASP A 283 6.56 26.83 -6.34
CA ASP A 283 6.97 26.64 -4.95
C ASP A 283 5.91 27.09 -3.93
N ILE A 284 4.64 26.70 -4.13
CA ILE A 284 3.59 26.97 -3.14
C ILE A 284 3.71 25.98 -1.98
N TYR A 285 4.04 26.50 -0.80
CA TYR A 285 4.07 25.75 0.45
C TYR A 285 2.79 25.96 1.27
N GLU A 286 2.40 24.93 2.02
CA GLU A 286 1.19 24.95 2.85
C GLU A 286 1.17 26.12 3.85
N ASP A 287 2.32 26.47 4.41
CA ASP A 287 2.45 27.57 5.38
C ASP A 287 2.13 28.94 4.79
N ASP A 288 2.38 29.14 3.49
CA ASP A 288 2.02 30.37 2.80
C ASP A 288 0.52 30.37 2.44
N VAL A 289 -0.02 29.23 2.01
CA VAL A 289 -1.45 29.08 1.75
C VAL A 289 -2.29 29.32 3.01
N LYS A 290 -1.79 28.88 4.17
CA LYS A 290 -2.46 29.07 5.46
C LYS A 290 -2.63 30.54 5.84
N LYS A 291 -1.72 31.41 5.40
CA LYS A 291 -1.77 32.86 5.66
C LYS A 291 -2.81 33.57 4.79
N GLU A 292 -3.17 32.98 3.64
CA GLU A 292 -4.06 33.60 2.64
C GLU A 292 -5.53 33.51 3.04
N SER A 293 -6.07 32.31 3.15
CA SER A 293 -7.43 32.09 3.67
C SER A 293 -7.66 30.63 4.06
N THR A 294 -8.66 30.43 4.91
CA THR A 294 -9.12 29.07 5.27
C THR A 294 -9.71 28.35 4.05
N ALA A 295 -10.39 29.09 3.16
CA ALA A 295 -10.98 28.54 1.94
C ALA A 295 -9.92 28.03 0.96
N THR A 296 -8.88 28.84 0.71
CA THR A 296 -7.76 28.48 -0.15
C THR A 296 -6.98 27.30 0.43
N LEU A 297 -6.74 27.28 1.75
CA LEU A 297 -6.07 26.16 2.42
C LEU A 297 -6.85 24.84 2.29
N ALA A 298 -8.17 24.87 2.44
CA ALA A 298 -9.00 23.68 2.28
C ALA A 298 -8.90 23.11 0.86
N LEU A 299 -8.97 23.96 -0.16
CA LEU A 299 -8.81 23.56 -1.56
C LEU A 299 -7.41 23.03 -1.87
N TYR A 300 -6.36 23.68 -1.36
CA TYR A 300 -4.98 23.23 -1.52
C TYR A 300 -4.76 21.85 -0.92
N ARG A 301 -5.11 21.66 0.36
CA ARG A 301 -4.96 20.38 1.06
C ARG A 301 -5.74 19.27 0.37
N TRP A 302 -6.96 19.55 -0.06
CA TRP A 302 -7.77 18.59 -0.79
C TRP A 302 -7.09 18.19 -2.11
N THR A 303 -6.66 19.16 -2.92
CA THR A 303 -6.04 18.91 -4.23
C THR A 303 -4.74 18.13 -4.08
N THR A 304 -3.87 18.50 -3.13
CA THR A 304 -2.62 17.79 -2.86
C THR A 304 -2.86 16.35 -2.38
N ASN A 305 -3.82 16.12 -1.49
CA ASN A 305 -4.17 14.77 -1.03
C ASN A 305 -4.77 13.93 -2.16
N PHE A 306 -5.63 14.52 -2.99
CA PHE A 306 -6.21 13.84 -4.14
C PHE A 306 -5.14 13.45 -5.16
N ILE A 307 -4.20 14.35 -5.48
CA ILE A 307 -3.10 14.06 -6.41
C ILE A 307 -2.24 12.90 -5.90
N LYS A 308 -1.86 12.92 -4.61
CA LYS A 308 -1.09 11.83 -3.98
C LYS A 308 -1.84 10.50 -4.01
N TYR A 309 -3.14 10.51 -3.72
CA TYR A 309 -3.96 9.30 -3.79
C TYR A 309 -4.10 8.79 -5.23
N TRP A 310 -4.29 9.68 -6.20
CA TRP A 310 -4.34 9.32 -7.62
C TRP A 310 -3.05 8.65 -8.08
N GLU A 311 -1.91 9.23 -7.71
CA GLU A 311 -0.59 8.68 -8.02
C GLU A 311 -0.46 7.27 -7.46
N LEU A 312 -0.88 7.05 -6.21
CA LEU A 312 -0.82 5.75 -5.55
C LEU A 312 -1.58 4.64 -6.29
N ILE A 313 -2.77 4.94 -6.83
CA ILE A 313 -3.65 3.92 -7.41
C ILE A 313 -3.44 3.74 -8.92
N ASN A 314 -2.78 4.69 -9.59
CA ASN A 314 -2.53 4.67 -11.03
C ASN A 314 -1.04 4.61 -11.38
N SER A 315 -0.13 4.72 -10.41
CA SER A 315 1.24 4.24 -10.52
C SER A 315 1.15 2.75 -10.73
#